data_AF-A0A1F3D0M5-F1
#
_entry.id   AF-A0A1F3D0M5-F1
#
_cell.length_a   1.000
_cell.length_b   1.000
_cell.length_c   1.000
_cell.angle_alpha   90.00
_cell.angle_beta   90.00
_cell.angle_gamma   90.00
#
_symmetry.space_group_name_H-M   'P 1'
#
loop_
_entity.id
_entity.type
_entity.pdbx_description
1 polymer ?
#
loop_
_entity_poly.entity_id
_entity_poly.type
_entity_poly.pdbx_seq_one_letter_code
_entity_poly.pdbx_strand_id
1 'polypeptide(L)'
;MKVKIYSLKVFFFVLFLFVANYSLGQQASCKVIMPAIGGAYSGDCKKGLAQGKGIAQGIDHYEGQFSSGLPHGKGIYTWANGSFYQGQWVNGLKEGKGKMVYRASAGDSIVTGYWKYDNYVGKGIPSPFTIIRNLGVVRSNFRKISDSGNDVIIKIIIGGRINSDIEGFSMVSDSGEEYQAGTSIGIQNLRFPLEVKIRYRTWNQLHTSQSNVVFEFTIHDPGRWEVTLTN
;
A
#
# COMPACT_ATOMS: atom_id res chain seq x y z
N MET A 1 39.18 30.26 76.17
CA MET A 1 39.06 29.11 75.25
C MET A 1 37.70 28.46 75.51
N LYS A 2 36.68 28.71 74.66
CA LYS A 2 35.30 28.28 74.89
C LYS A 2 35.10 26.88 74.29
N VAL A 3 34.89 25.88 75.15
CA VAL A 3 34.48 24.52 74.74
C VAL A 3 32.95 24.49 74.70
N LYS A 4 32.38 24.26 73.51
CA LYS A 4 30.95 24.03 73.31
C LYS A 4 30.72 22.53 73.20
N ILE A 5 30.08 21.94 74.21
CA ILE A 5 29.57 20.57 74.20
C ILE A 5 28.10 20.66 73.79
N TYR A 6 27.72 20.04 72.68
CA TYR A 6 26.31 19.86 72.30
C TYR A 6 25.96 18.36 72.24
N SER A 7 24.97 18.06 73.09
CA SER A 7 24.17 16.86 73.31
C SER A 7 23.96 15.88 72.14
N LEU A 8 24.38 14.65 72.40
CA LEU A 8 24.10 13.42 71.66
C LEU A 8 22.70 12.86 72.03
N LYS A 9 21.60 13.38 71.46
CA LYS A 9 20.26 12.75 71.54
C LYS A 9 19.34 13.23 70.41
N VAL A 10 19.48 12.69 69.19
CA VAL A 10 18.36 12.45 68.24
C VAL A 10 18.78 11.29 67.32
N PHE A 11 18.79 10.07 67.85
CA PHE A 11 18.92 8.84 67.07
C PHE A 11 17.69 8.00 67.40
N PHE A 12 16.66 8.13 66.57
CA PHE A 12 15.53 7.22 66.31
C PHE A 12 14.40 8.05 65.71
N PHE A 13 13.70 7.48 64.72
CA PHE A 13 12.42 7.95 64.19
C PHE A 13 12.40 8.87 62.95
N VAL A 14 13.12 8.52 61.88
CA VAL A 14 12.59 8.65 60.49
C VAL A 14 13.17 7.51 59.64
N LEU A 15 12.81 6.27 59.99
CA LEU A 15 13.05 5.08 59.17
C LEU A 15 11.71 4.36 58.95
N PHE A 16 10.71 5.08 58.48
CA PHE A 16 9.43 4.54 58.00
C PHE A 16 8.79 5.64 57.17
N LEU A 17 8.24 5.29 55.99
CA LEU A 17 7.71 6.17 54.94
C LEU A 17 8.76 6.67 53.93
N PHE A 18 9.19 5.77 53.04
CA PHE A 18 8.86 5.86 51.61
C PHE A 18 9.44 4.62 50.88
N VAL A 19 9.04 3.42 51.30
CA VAL A 19 9.07 2.27 50.38
C VAL A 19 7.84 2.42 49.48
N ALA A 20 7.86 3.42 48.61
CA ALA A 20 6.87 3.56 47.57
C ALA A 20 7.19 2.49 46.52
N ASN A 21 6.50 1.35 46.67
CA ASN A 21 6.14 0.41 45.62
C ASN A 21 6.99 0.48 44.35
N TYR A 22 8.13 -0.19 44.35
CA TYR A 22 8.67 -0.71 43.10
C TYR A 22 7.76 -1.86 42.67
N SER A 23 6.59 -1.55 42.12
CA SER A 23 5.96 -2.46 41.18
C SER A 23 6.85 -2.47 39.94
N LEU A 24 7.87 -3.35 39.93
CA LEU A 24 8.51 -3.79 38.69
C LEU A 24 7.48 -4.63 37.90
N GLY A 25 6.40 -3.99 37.48
CA GLY A 25 5.72 -4.41 36.27
C GLY A 25 6.72 -4.11 35.17
N GLN A 26 7.43 -5.14 34.71
CA GLN A 26 8.25 -5.08 33.52
C GLN A 26 7.34 -4.55 32.42
N GLN A 27 7.44 -3.25 32.11
CA GLN A 27 6.71 -2.67 31.00
C GLN A 27 7.28 -3.36 29.77
N ALA A 28 6.57 -4.37 29.28
CA ALA A 28 7.02 -5.18 28.15
C ALA A 28 7.37 -4.20 27.04
N SER A 29 8.66 -4.07 26.73
CA SER A 29 9.10 -3.11 25.73
C SER A 29 8.45 -3.51 24.42
N CYS A 30 7.81 -2.54 23.77
CA CYS A 30 7.04 -2.82 22.59
C CYS A 30 7.99 -3.22 21.46
N LYS A 31 7.74 -4.40 20.90
CA LYS A 31 8.65 -5.01 19.94
C LYS A 31 8.41 -4.44 18.55
N VAL A 32 9.50 -4.01 17.93
CA VAL A 32 9.60 -3.76 16.49
C VAL A 32 10.16 -5.02 15.84
N ILE A 33 9.52 -5.50 14.77
CA ILE A 33 9.86 -6.78 14.13
C ILE A 33 11.08 -6.63 13.21
N MET A 34 11.26 -5.46 12.60
CA MET A 34 12.35 -5.21 11.66
C MET A 34 13.69 -5.10 12.42
N PRO A 35 14.64 -6.05 12.26
CA PRO A 35 15.83 -6.13 13.12
C PRO A 35 16.71 -4.88 13.08
N ALA A 36 16.86 -4.25 11.91
CA ALA A 36 17.71 -3.07 11.72
C ALA A 36 17.30 -1.87 12.59
N ILE A 37 16.01 -1.76 12.95
CA ILE A 37 15.45 -0.71 13.81
C ILE A 37 14.94 -1.27 15.15
N GLY A 38 15.22 -2.53 15.45
CA GLY A 38 14.59 -3.28 16.55
C GLY A 38 15.20 -3.08 17.94
N GLY A 39 16.11 -2.11 18.12
CA GLY A 39 16.84 -1.91 19.37
C GLY A 39 15.99 -1.29 20.48
N ALA A 40 15.62 -0.02 20.30
CA ALA A 40 14.76 0.74 21.21
C ALA A 40 13.54 1.27 20.45
N TYR A 41 12.41 1.38 21.14
CA TYR A 41 11.17 1.90 20.58
C TYR A 41 10.45 2.82 21.56
N SER A 42 9.90 3.92 21.06
CA SER A 42 9.04 4.85 21.78
C SER A 42 7.83 5.17 20.93
N GLY A 43 6.63 4.84 21.40
CA GLY A 43 5.39 5.06 20.65
C GLY A 43 4.23 4.20 21.14
N ASP A 44 3.13 4.20 20.37
CA ASP A 44 1.95 3.43 20.73
C ASP A 44 2.22 1.92 20.65
N CYS A 45 1.51 1.16 21.48
CA CYS A 45 1.76 -0.26 21.65
C CYS A 45 0.46 -1.04 21.67
N LYS A 46 0.41 -2.14 20.91
CA LYS A 46 -0.75 -3.03 20.87
C LYS A 46 -0.28 -4.47 20.89
N LYS A 47 -0.73 -5.22 21.90
CA LYS A 47 -0.35 -6.63 22.11
C LYS A 47 1.17 -6.86 22.13
N GLY A 48 1.92 -5.94 22.76
CA GLY A 48 3.38 -6.02 22.85
C GLY A 48 4.14 -5.69 21.56
N LEU A 49 3.46 -5.25 20.51
CA LEU A 49 4.06 -4.82 19.24
C LEU A 49 3.90 -3.31 19.06
N ALA A 50 4.89 -2.70 18.39
CA ALA A 50 4.80 -1.31 17.95
C ALA A 50 3.56 -1.09 17.07
N GLN A 51 2.81 -0.03 17.34
CA GLN A 51 1.55 0.31 16.68
C GLN A 51 1.43 1.84 16.60
N GLY A 52 0.57 2.36 15.73
CA GLY A 52 0.25 3.80 15.76
C GLY A 52 1.47 4.64 15.41
N LYS A 53 1.69 5.78 16.05
CA LYS A 53 2.89 6.60 15.78
C LYS A 53 4.02 6.20 16.72
N GLY A 54 5.24 6.19 16.23
CA GLY A 54 6.41 5.94 17.07
C GLY A 54 7.74 6.19 16.39
N ILE A 55 8.79 6.02 17.18
CA ILE A 55 10.20 6.12 16.81
C ILE A 55 10.88 4.82 17.20
N ALA A 56 11.55 4.19 16.24
CA ALA A 56 12.36 3.00 16.42
C ALA A 56 13.82 3.31 16.12
N GLN A 57 14.71 2.84 16.97
CA GLN A 57 16.15 3.05 16.88
C GLN A 57 16.88 1.72 16.98
N GLY A 58 17.70 1.41 16.00
CA GLY A 58 18.64 0.30 16.01
C GLY A 58 19.94 0.71 15.32
N ILE A 59 20.41 -0.14 14.41
CA ILE A 59 21.46 0.20 13.43
C ILE A 59 20.96 1.33 12.52
N ASP A 60 19.70 1.22 12.11
CA ASP A 60 18.98 2.23 11.35
C ASP A 60 17.98 2.95 12.27
N HIS A 61 17.33 3.99 11.75
CA HIS A 61 16.32 4.77 12.47
C HIS A 61 15.03 4.84 11.66
N TYR A 62 13.88 4.73 12.33
CA TYR A 62 12.58 4.98 11.72
C TYR A 62 11.69 5.84 12.60
N GLU A 63 11.09 6.85 11.99
CA GLU A 63 10.05 7.69 12.60
C GLU A 63 8.80 7.65 11.71
N GLY A 64 7.67 7.22 12.24
CA GLY A 64 6.46 7.12 11.44
C GLY A 64 5.36 6.28 12.09
N GLN A 65 4.50 5.74 11.24
CA GLN A 65 3.43 4.87 11.71
C GLN A 65 3.88 3.40 11.72
N PHE A 66 3.31 2.62 12.64
CA PHE A 66 3.54 1.20 12.81
C PHE A 66 2.21 0.45 12.78
N SER A 67 2.26 -0.77 12.24
CA SER A 67 1.17 -1.74 12.34
C SER A 67 1.77 -3.11 12.62
N SER A 68 1.32 -3.75 13.69
CA SER A 68 1.79 -5.10 14.08
C SER A 68 3.32 -5.21 14.14
N GLY A 69 4.00 -4.19 14.67
CA GLY A 69 5.46 -4.20 14.85
C GLY A 69 6.28 -3.83 13.62
N LEU A 70 5.65 -3.50 12.49
CA LEU A 70 6.34 -3.12 11.25
C LEU A 70 6.02 -1.67 10.84
N PRO A 71 6.95 -0.96 10.17
CA PRO A 71 6.66 0.30 9.49
C PRO A 71 5.42 0.20 8.61
N HIS A 72 4.54 1.18 8.73
CA HIS A 72 3.27 1.26 8.00
C HIS A 72 2.89 2.73 7.77
N GLY A 73 1.98 3.03 6.84
CA GLY A 73 1.52 4.39 6.60
C GLY A 73 2.67 5.34 6.22
N LYS A 74 2.64 6.58 6.68
CA LYS A 74 3.70 7.55 6.39
C LYS A 74 4.83 7.46 7.41
N GLY A 75 6.08 7.49 6.93
CA GLY A 75 7.25 7.54 7.79
C GLY A 75 8.56 7.85 7.06
N ILE A 76 9.59 8.06 7.85
CA ILE A 76 10.97 8.31 7.43
C ILE A 76 11.84 7.20 7.98
N TYR A 77 12.53 6.49 7.09
CA TYR A 77 13.55 5.52 7.44
C TYR A 77 14.91 6.09 7.07
N THR A 78 15.84 6.12 8.01
CA THR A 78 17.20 6.61 7.84
C THR A 78 18.15 5.44 8.06
N TRP A 79 18.93 5.11 7.04
CA TRP A 79 19.97 4.09 7.12
C TRP A 79 21.19 4.61 7.87
N ALA A 80 21.99 3.70 8.44
CA ALA A 80 23.24 4.03 9.14
C ALA A 80 24.22 4.89 8.30
N ASN A 81 24.19 4.78 6.97
CA ASN A 81 25.01 5.59 6.07
C ASN A 81 24.48 7.04 5.86
N GLY A 82 23.40 7.42 6.53
CA GLY A 82 22.75 8.73 6.43
C GLY A 82 21.78 8.88 5.25
N SER A 83 21.69 7.89 4.35
CA SER A 83 20.63 7.85 3.34
C SER A 83 19.27 7.76 4.04
N PHE A 84 18.22 8.26 3.39
CA PHE A 84 16.88 8.15 3.97
C PHE A 84 15.78 8.06 2.91
N TYR A 85 14.69 7.42 3.29
CA TYR A 85 13.46 7.35 2.54
C TYR A 85 12.33 7.96 3.35
N GLN A 86 11.64 8.92 2.75
CA GLN A 86 10.42 9.52 3.28
C GLN A 86 9.26 9.17 2.36
N GLY A 87 8.27 8.44 2.83
CA GLY A 87 7.17 8.00 1.97
C GLY A 87 6.16 7.12 2.67
N GLN A 88 5.39 6.37 1.87
CA GLN A 88 4.44 5.39 2.38
C GLN A 88 5.13 4.05 2.62
N TRP A 89 4.61 3.31 3.59
CA TRP A 89 5.10 2.03 4.03
C TRP A 89 3.94 1.07 4.19
N VAL A 90 4.13 -0.18 3.77
CA VAL A 90 3.19 -1.26 4.02
C VAL A 90 3.98 -2.48 4.45
N ASN A 91 3.74 -2.94 5.68
CA ASN A 91 4.36 -4.14 6.25
C ASN A 91 5.90 -4.11 6.18
N GLY A 92 6.50 -2.96 6.47
CA GLY A 92 7.95 -2.79 6.45
C GLY A 92 8.58 -2.53 5.08
N LEU A 93 7.80 -2.48 4.01
CA LEU A 93 8.29 -2.20 2.65
C LEU A 93 7.91 -0.78 2.22
N LYS A 94 8.78 -0.10 1.47
CA LYS A 94 8.45 1.16 0.79
C LYS A 94 7.35 0.90 -0.23
N GLU A 95 6.31 1.72 -0.18
CA GLU A 95 5.10 1.60 -0.99
C GLU A 95 4.65 2.99 -1.44
N GLY A 96 3.82 3.09 -2.49
CA GLY A 96 3.20 4.33 -2.92
C GLY A 96 4.18 5.48 -3.16
N LYS A 97 3.75 6.72 -2.88
CA LYS A 97 4.56 7.92 -3.13
C LYS A 97 5.65 8.11 -2.06
N GLY A 98 6.87 8.43 -2.51
CA GLY A 98 7.99 8.70 -1.61
C GLY A 98 9.11 9.57 -2.20
N LYS A 99 10.17 9.74 -1.41
CA LYS A 99 11.42 10.40 -1.76
C LYS A 99 12.55 9.63 -1.09
N MET A 100 13.45 9.07 -1.90
CA MET A 100 14.69 8.45 -1.49
C MET A 100 15.84 9.42 -1.69
N VAL A 101 16.68 9.58 -0.68
CA VAL A 101 17.93 10.35 -0.75
C VAL A 101 19.08 9.41 -0.44
N TYR A 102 19.95 9.22 -1.42
CA TYR A 102 21.20 8.48 -1.28
C TYR A 102 22.30 9.46 -0.91
N ARG A 103 22.89 9.29 0.27
CA ARG A 103 24.04 10.08 0.72
C ARG A 103 25.34 9.45 0.22
N ALA A 104 26.19 10.25 -0.40
CA ALA A 104 27.53 9.85 -0.84
C ALA A 104 28.51 11.01 -0.66
N SER A 105 29.80 10.70 -0.55
CA SER A 105 30.87 11.69 -0.37
C SER A 105 30.99 12.67 -1.55
N ALA A 106 30.68 12.22 -2.76
CA ALA A 106 30.69 13.04 -3.97
C ALA A 106 29.43 13.92 -4.16
N GLY A 107 28.43 13.76 -3.28
CA GLY A 107 27.14 14.48 -3.35
C GLY A 107 25.93 13.56 -3.28
N ASP A 108 24.79 14.16 -2.92
CA ASP A 108 23.54 13.43 -2.73
C ASP A 108 22.82 13.16 -4.05
N SER A 109 22.21 11.97 -4.17
CA SER A 109 21.28 11.65 -5.26
C SER A 109 19.86 11.53 -4.72
N ILE A 110 18.91 12.20 -5.37
CA ILE A 110 17.50 12.24 -4.94
C ILE A 110 16.61 11.57 -5.97
N VAL A 111 15.80 10.61 -5.53
CA VAL A 111 14.80 9.91 -6.35
C VAL A 111 13.42 10.15 -5.73
N THR A 112 12.50 10.73 -6.51
CA THR A 112 11.11 11.01 -6.10
C THR A 112 10.15 10.34 -7.09
N GLY A 113 9.15 9.61 -6.60
CA GLY A 113 8.17 8.92 -7.44
C GLY A 113 7.29 7.93 -6.68
N TYR A 114 7.10 6.73 -7.22
CA TYR A 114 6.31 5.65 -6.67
C TYR A 114 7.18 4.42 -6.41
N TRP A 115 6.93 3.76 -5.29
CA TRP A 115 7.55 2.52 -4.87
C TRP A 115 6.49 1.43 -4.75
N LYS A 116 6.87 0.19 -5.07
CA LYS A 116 6.03 -0.99 -4.87
C LYS A 116 6.94 -2.13 -4.43
N TYR A 117 6.65 -2.71 -3.26
CA TYR A 117 7.48 -3.76 -2.65
C TYR A 117 8.98 -3.40 -2.65
N ASP A 118 9.32 -2.22 -2.12
CA ASP A 118 10.68 -1.65 -2.10
C ASP A 118 11.31 -1.22 -3.42
N ASN A 119 10.73 -1.59 -4.57
CA ASN A 119 11.27 -1.25 -5.88
C ASN A 119 10.78 0.13 -6.34
N TYR A 120 11.67 0.95 -6.90
CA TYR A 120 11.29 2.22 -7.52
C TYR A 120 10.62 1.96 -8.87
N VAL A 121 9.37 2.42 -9.01
CA VAL A 121 8.52 2.17 -10.17
C VAL A 121 8.59 3.31 -11.19
N GLY A 122 8.83 4.55 -10.73
CA GLY A 122 8.91 5.71 -11.60
C GLY A 122 8.22 6.94 -11.01
N LYS A 123 8.20 8.05 -11.76
CA LYS A 123 7.64 9.32 -11.28
C LYS A 123 6.11 9.36 -11.28
N GLY A 124 5.46 8.56 -12.13
CA GLY A 124 4.00 8.47 -12.24
C GLY A 124 3.42 7.37 -11.35
N ILE A 125 2.14 7.51 -10.98
CA ILE A 125 1.39 6.39 -10.38
C ILE A 125 1.46 5.26 -11.40
N PRO A 126 2.00 4.07 -11.07
CA PRO A 126 1.89 2.93 -11.97
C PRO A 126 0.41 2.73 -12.28
N SER A 127 0.05 2.88 -13.54
CA SER A 127 -1.32 2.64 -13.95
C SER A 127 -1.63 1.18 -13.64
N PRO A 128 -2.68 0.89 -12.86
CA PRO A 128 -3.01 -0.48 -12.49
C PRO A 128 -3.50 -1.30 -13.70
N PHE A 129 -3.61 -0.66 -14.87
CA PHE A 129 -3.89 -1.28 -16.16
C PHE A 129 -3.10 -0.58 -17.28
N THR A 130 -2.99 -1.23 -18.43
CA THR A 130 -2.41 -0.67 -19.66
C THR A 130 -3.34 -0.96 -20.82
N ILE A 131 -3.63 0.02 -21.66
CA ILE A 131 -4.35 -0.21 -22.92
C ILE A 131 -3.30 -0.52 -23.98
N ILE A 132 -3.34 -1.74 -24.52
CA ILE A 132 -2.42 -2.23 -25.57
C ILE A 132 -2.92 -1.76 -26.94
N ARG A 133 -4.24 -1.85 -27.17
CA ARG A 133 -4.86 -1.48 -28.44
C ARG A 133 -6.28 -0.96 -28.22
N ASN A 134 -6.61 0.14 -28.87
CA ASN A 134 -7.99 0.63 -28.98
C ASN A 134 -8.32 0.94 -30.44
N LEU A 135 -9.23 0.15 -31.02
CA LEU A 135 -9.86 0.40 -32.31
C LEU A 135 -11.37 0.44 -32.11
N GLY A 136 -11.96 1.63 -32.16
CA GLY A 136 -13.41 1.82 -32.17
C GLY A 136 -14.04 2.22 -30.84
N VAL A 137 -13.38 2.04 -29.68
CA VAL A 137 -13.91 2.47 -28.37
C VAL A 137 -13.71 3.96 -28.16
N VAL A 138 -14.80 4.71 -27.95
CA VAL A 138 -14.78 6.17 -27.73
C VAL A 138 -14.27 6.50 -26.33
N ARG A 139 -14.76 5.77 -25.32
CA ARG A 139 -14.35 5.96 -23.92
C ARG A 139 -14.20 4.62 -23.21
N SER A 140 -13.11 4.45 -22.47
CA SER A 140 -12.90 3.31 -21.58
C SER A 140 -12.77 3.79 -20.12
N ASN A 141 -13.33 3.04 -19.18
CA ASN A 141 -13.17 3.26 -17.74
C ASN A 141 -12.78 1.95 -17.05
N PHE A 142 -11.74 1.98 -16.24
CA PHE A 142 -11.27 0.86 -15.44
C PHE A 142 -11.44 1.21 -13.98
N ARG A 143 -12.25 0.43 -13.27
CA ARG A 143 -12.58 0.69 -11.87
C ARG A 143 -12.30 -0.54 -11.04
N LYS A 144 -11.39 -0.42 -10.07
CA LYS A 144 -11.23 -1.45 -9.03
C LYS A 144 -12.42 -1.38 -8.09
N ILE A 145 -13.21 -2.45 -8.05
CA ILE A 145 -14.40 -2.57 -7.20
C ILE A 145 -14.00 -3.04 -5.79
N SER A 146 -13.03 -3.95 -5.70
CA SER A 146 -12.57 -4.52 -4.43
C SER A 146 -11.13 -4.99 -4.51
N ASP A 147 -10.41 -4.92 -3.39
CA ASP A 147 -9.10 -5.56 -3.22
C ASP A 147 -9.21 -7.06 -2.92
N SER A 148 -10.41 -7.56 -2.61
CA SER A 148 -10.70 -8.98 -2.38
C SER A 148 -11.39 -9.62 -3.58
N GLY A 149 -11.03 -10.88 -3.88
CA GLY A 149 -11.49 -11.58 -5.08
C GLY A 149 -10.66 -11.24 -6.31
N ASN A 150 -10.74 -12.08 -7.34
CA ASN A 150 -9.97 -11.97 -8.58
C ASN A 150 -10.90 -12.25 -9.76
N ASP A 151 -11.69 -11.25 -10.12
CA ASP A 151 -12.62 -11.30 -11.26
C ASP A 151 -12.69 -9.95 -11.97
N VAL A 152 -12.96 -9.99 -13.27
CA VAL A 152 -13.12 -8.81 -14.12
C VAL A 152 -14.49 -8.86 -14.76
N ILE A 153 -15.24 -7.76 -14.66
CA ILE A 153 -16.55 -7.58 -15.29
C ILE A 153 -16.38 -6.63 -16.48
N ILE A 154 -16.89 -7.03 -17.64
CA ILE A 154 -16.88 -6.24 -18.86
C ILE A 154 -18.28 -5.68 -19.12
N LYS A 155 -18.35 -4.36 -19.30
CA LYS A 155 -19.56 -3.63 -19.71
C LYS A 155 -19.28 -2.87 -20.99
N ILE A 156 -19.94 -3.26 -22.08
CA ILE A 156 -19.97 -2.47 -23.32
C ILE A 156 -21.24 -1.63 -23.30
N ILE A 157 -21.12 -0.33 -23.53
CA ILE A 157 -22.25 0.61 -23.54
C ILE A 157 -22.36 1.19 -24.94
N ILE A 158 -23.46 0.89 -25.63
CA ILE A 158 -23.78 1.43 -26.95
C ILE A 158 -25.06 2.28 -26.80
N GLY A 159 -25.00 3.58 -27.11
CA GLY A 159 -26.18 4.46 -27.03
C GLY A 159 -26.86 4.48 -25.65
N GLY A 160 -26.10 4.24 -24.56
CA GLY A 160 -26.59 4.19 -23.19
C GLY A 160 -27.15 2.83 -22.73
N ARG A 161 -27.15 1.81 -23.59
CA ARG A 161 -27.59 0.45 -23.26
C ARG A 161 -26.39 -0.47 -23.05
N ILE A 162 -26.48 -1.35 -22.06
CA ILE A 162 -25.39 -2.25 -21.67
C ILE A 162 -25.48 -3.55 -22.46
N ASN A 163 -24.37 -3.93 -23.09
CA ASN A 163 -24.17 -5.18 -23.83
C ASN A 163 -25.31 -5.47 -24.82
N SER A 164 -25.88 -4.42 -25.41
CA SER A 164 -26.87 -4.51 -26.49
C SER A 164 -26.25 -4.06 -27.81
N ASP A 165 -26.86 -4.48 -28.92
CA ASP A 165 -26.49 -4.04 -30.27
C ASP A 165 -25.03 -4.36 -30.66
N ILE A 166 -24.48 -5.40 -30.01
CA ILE A 166 -23.17 -5.98 -30.33
C ILE A 166 -23.34 -7.33 -31.03
N GLU A 167 -22.54 -7.57 -32.06
CA GLU A 167 -22.54 -8.79 -32.85
C GLU A 167 -21.15 -9.43 -32.89
N GLY A 168 -21.10 -10.77 -32.85
CA GLY A 168 -19.83 -11.50 -32.92
C GLY A 168 -18.86 -11.15 -31.80
N PHE A 169 -19.38 -10.92 -30.59
CA PHE A 169 -18.55 -10.69 -29.41
C PHE A 169 -17.63 -11.91 -29.18
N SER A 170 -16.34 -11.63 -29.02
CA SER A 170 -15.35 -12.59 -28.56
C SER A 170 -14.46 -11.91 -27.53
N MET A 171 -14.24 -12.59 -26.42
CA MET A 171 -13.22 -12.26 -25.46
C MET A 171 -12.20 -13.40 -25.45
N VAL A 172 -10.93 -13.06 -25.18
CA VAL A 172 -9.89 -14.03 -24.90
C VAL A 172 -9.02 -13.43 -23.81
N SER A 173 -8.68 -14.22 -22.81
CA SER A 173 -7.72 -13.86 -21.77
C SER A 173 -6.57 -14.87 -21.68
N ASP A 174 -5.42 -14.43 -21.17
CA ASP A 174 -4.26 -15.29 -20.90
C ASP A 174 -4.41 -16.14 -19.62
N SER A 175 -5.41 -15.83 -18.79
CA SER A 175 -5.79 -16.61 -17.62
C SER A 175 -7.26 -16.48 -17.25
N GLY A 176 -7.72 -17.40 -16.40
CA GLY A 176 -9.08 -17.44 -15.90
C GLY A 176 -10.07 -18.11 -16.84
N GLU A 177 -11.33 -18.07 -16.42
CA GLU A 177 -12.45 -18.66 -17.14
C GLU A 177 -13.51 -17.60 -17.40
N GLU A 178 -13.97 -17.51 -18.63
CA GLU A 178 -15.05 -16.60 -19.01
C GLU A 178 -16.38 -17.07 -18.45
N TYR A 179 -17.20 -16.12 -18.02
CA TYR A 179 -18.58 -16.39 -17.62
C TYR A 179 -19.51 -15.33 -18.18
N GLN A 180 -20.77 -15.73 -18.37
CA GLN A 180 -21.84 -14.82 -18.74
C GLN A 180 -23.05 -15.06 -17.82
N ALA A 181 -23.50 -14.01 -17.15
CA ALA A 181 -24.63 -14.04 -16.23
C ALA A 181 -25.60 -12.90 -16.58
N GLY A 182 -26.71 -13.24 -17.22
CA GLY A 182 -27.64 -12.25 -17.79
C GLY A 182 -26.94 -11.38 -18.83
N THR A 183 -26.99 -10.06 -18.65
CA THR A 183 -26.29 -9.11 -19.51
C THR A 183 -24.83 -8.88 -19.11
N SER A 184 -24.36 -9.44 -18.00
CA SER A 184 -22.97 -9.25 -17.54
C SER A 184 -22.06 -10.32 -18.13
N ILE A 185 -20.91 -9.90 -18.65
CA ILE A 185 -19.86 -10.78 -19.16
C ILE A 185 -18.63 -10.53 -18.28
N GLY A 186 -17.88 -11.57 -17.94
CA GLY A 186 -16.70 -11.42 -17.11
C GLY A 186 -15.75 -12.59 -17.19
N ILE A 187 -14.67 -12.49 -16.41
CA ILE A 187 -13.64 -13.51 -16.28
C ILE A 187 -13.39 -13.71 -14.78
N GLN A 188 -13.32 -14.96 -14.34
CA GLN A 188 -13.07 -15.34 -12.95
C GLN A 188 -11.86 -16.27 -12.85
N ASN A 189 -11.44 -16.63 -11.63
CA ASN A 189 -10.29 -17.50 -11.37
C ASN A 189 -8.97 -16.94 -11.96
N LEU A 190 -8.80 -15.62 -11.87
CA LEU A 190 -7.73 -14.89 -12.55
C LEU A 190 -6.37 -15.03 -11.87
N ARG A 191 -5.32 -15.03 -12.70
CA ARG A 191 -3.95 -14.69 -12.30
C ARG A 191 -3.61 -13.31 -12.84
N PHE A 192 -2.81 -12.57 -12.10
CA PHE A 192 -2.36 -11.24 -12.49
C PHE A 192 -0.84 -11.25 -12.77
N PRO A 193 -0.34 -10.47 -13.75
CA PRO A 193 -1.11 -9.59 -14.63
C PRO A 193 -2.05 -10.37 -15.56
N LEU A 194 -3.20 -9.77 -15.88
CA LEU A 194 -4.21 -10.35 -16.78
C LEU A 194 -4.19 -9.58 -18.10
N GLU A 195 -3.95 -10.27 -19.21
CA GLU A 195 -4.12 -9.72 -20.55
C GLU A 195 -5.46 -10.14 -21.15
N VAL A 196 -6.21 -9.18 -21.70
CA VAL A 196 -7.53 -9.41 -22.27
C VAL A 196 -7.62 -8.77 -23.65
N LYS A 197 -8.23 -9.52 -24.58
CA LYS A 197 -8.54 -9.08 -25.93
C LYS A 197 -10.03 -9.25 -26.22
N ILE A 198 -10.67 -8.14 -26.52
CA ILE A 198 -12.10 -8.07 -26.85
C ILE A 198 -12.25 -7.69 -28.31
N ARG A 199 -13.15 -8.38 -29.01
CA ARG A 199 -13.62 -8.02 -30.35
C ARG A 199 -15.13 -8.10 -30.43
N TYR A 200 -15.75 -7.19 -31.15
CA TYR A 200 -17.16 -7.23 -31.51
C TYR A 200 -17.42 -6.30 -32.70
N ARG A 201 -18.62 -6.38 -33.27
CA ARG A 201 -19.16 -5.41 -34.22
C ARG A 201 -20.30 -4.65 -33.57
N THR A 202 -20.42 -3.36 -33.87
CA THR A 202 -21.55 -2.53 -33.43
C THR A 202 -22.06 -1.71 -34.60
N TRP A 203 -23.36 -1.46 -34.60
CA TRP A 203 -23.99 -0.52 -35.52
C TRP A 203 -23.76 0.92 -35.09
N ASN A 204 -23.77 1.85 -36.04
CA ASN A 204 -23.93 3.27 -35.73
C ASN A 204 -25.37 3.55 -35.25
N GLN A 205 -25.61 4.74 -34.68
CA GLN A 205 -26.93 5.10 -34.13
C GLN A 205 -28.07 5.06 -35.16
N LEU A 206 -27.75 5.24 -36.44
CA LEU A 206 -28.74 5.22 -37.53
C LEU A 206 -28.96 3.82 -38.12
N HIS A 207 -28.26 2.78 -37.62
CA HIS A 207 -28.25 1.42 -38.17
C HIS A 207 -27.95 1.35 -39.68
N THR A 208 -27.09 2.24 -40.17
CA THR A 208 -26.71 2.31 -41.59
C THR A 208 -25.33 1.73 -41.87
N SER A 209 -24.47 1.60 -40.85
CA SER A 209 -23.14 1.02 -41.00
C SER A 209 -22.70 0.26 -39.75
N GLN A 210 -21.93 -0.81 -39.96
CA GLN A 210 -21.27 -1.56 -38.89
C GLN A 210 -19.80 -1.16 -38.79
N SER A 211 -19.29 -1.14 -37.55
CA SER A 211 -17.88 -0.92 -37.24
C SER A 211 -17.32 -2.09 -36.46
N ASN A 212 -16.11 -2.53 -36.82
CA ASN A 212 -15.36 -3.52 -36.05
C ASN A 212 -14.66 -2.83 -34.87
N VAL A 213 -14.82 -3.40 -33.68
CA VAL A 213 -14.16 -2.96 -32.46
C VAL A 213 -13.12 -3.99 -32.05
N VAL A 214 -11.92 -3.51 -31.71
CA VAL A 214 -10.86 -4.31 -31.08
C VAL A 214 -10.32 -3.53 -29.89
N PHE A 215 -10.35 -4.13 -28.70
CA PHE A 215 -9.83 -3.52 -27.49
C PHE A 215 -8.97 -4.52 -26.73
N GLU A 216 -7.70 -4.18 -26.50
CA GLU A 216 -6.71 -5.01 -25.83
C GLU A 216 -6.14 -4.26 -24.64
N PHE A 217 -6.07 -4.91 -23.48
CA PHE A 217 -5.56 -4.30 -22.26
C PHE A 217 -4.91 -5.33 -21.32
N THR A 218 -4.08 -4.84 -20.41
CA THR A 218 -3.54 -5.58 -19.27
C THR A 218 -4.07 -4.97 -17.97
N ILE A 219 -4.46 -5.78 -17.00
CA ILE A 219 -4.65 -5.34 -15.60
C ILE A 219 -3.49 -5.92 -14.78
N HIS A 220 -2.74 -5.07 -14.10
CA HIS A 220 -1.53 -5.44 -13.35
C HIS A 220 -1.83 -5.82 -11.91
N ASP A 221 -2.85 -5.20 -11.32
CA ASP A 221 -3.12 -5.33 -9.89
C ASP A 221 -4.25 -6.33 -9.60
N PRO A 222 -4.05 -7.28 -8.67
CA PRO A 222 -5.10 -8.21 -8.26
C PRO A 222 -6.27 -7.50 -7.59
N GLY A 223 -7.45 -8.11 -7.68
CA GLY A 223 -8.69 -7.56 -7.18
C GLY A 223 -9.88 -7.83 -8.11
N ARG A 224 -11.04 -7.31 -7.69
CA ARG A 224 -12.23 -7.25 -8.53
C ARG A 224 -12.24 -5.98 -9.35
N TRP A 225 -12.39 -6.09 -10.66
CA TRP A 225 -12.37 -4.96 -11.58
C TRP A 225 -13.63 -4.89 -12.43
N GLU A 226 -14.02 -3.66 -12.80
CA GLU A 226 -15.02 -3.38 -13.83
C GLU A 226 -14.36 -2.59 -14.94
N VAL A 227 -14.45 -3.09 -16.16
CA VAL A 227 -14.00 -2.43 -17.38
C VAL A 227 -15.23 -2.05 -18.19
N THR A 228 -15.43 -0.75 -18.36
CA THR A 228 -16.53 -0.20 -19.15
C THR A 228 -16.01 0.37 -20.45
N LEU A 229 -16.48 -0.15 -21.58
CA LEU A 229 -16.20 0.35 -22.93
C LEU A 229 -17.45 1.06 -23.44
N THR A 230 -17.33 2.29 -23.94
CA THR A 230 -18.45 3.06 -24.47
C THR A 230 -18.19 3.40 -25.93
N ASN A 231 -19.18 3.17 -26.79
CA ASN A 231 -19.22 3.60 -28.18
C ASN A 231 -20.44 4.47 -28.46
#